data_AF-A0A6V7LIE0-F1
#
_entry.id   AF-A0A6V7LIE0-F1
#
_cell.length_a   1.000
_cell.length_b   1.000
_cell.length_c   1.000
_cell.angle_alpha   90.00
_cell.angle_beta   90.00
_cell.angle_gamma   90.00
#
_symmetry.space_group_name_H-M   'P 1'
#
loop_
_entity.id
_entity.type
_entity.pdbx_description
1 polymer ?
#
loop_
_entity_poly.entity_id
_entity_poly.type
_entity_poly.pdbx_seq_one_letter_code
_entity_poly.pdbx_strand_id
1 'polypeptide(L)' 'DLQKWLDESHDGCILFSFGSMLKTESFPPDVIKMFYEMFERIAPVRVLWKIGDPSLLPPGVPINVKSSEWIPQIPVL' A
#
# COMPACT_ATOMS: atom_id res chain seq x y z
N ASP A 1 -15.38 -2.84 2.74
CA ASP A 1 -14.56 -1.62 2.55
C ASP A 1 -13.34 -1.78 1.67
N LEU A 2 -12.42 -2.72 1.94
CA LEU A 2 -11.28 -2.95 1.04
C LEU A 2 -11.73 -3.41 -0.35
N GLN A 3 -12.63 -4.40 -0.43
CA GLN A 3 -13.17 -4.87 -1.71
C GLN A 3 -13.81 -3.74 -2.53
N LYS A 4 -14.70 -2.95 -1.92
CA LYS A 4 -15.29 -1.78 -2.57
C LYS A 4 -14.24 -0.78 -3.09
N TRP A 5 -13.18 -0.51 -2.31
CA TRP A 5 -12.07 0.33 -2.76
C TRP A 5 -11.22 -0.31 -3.88
N LEU A 6 -11.19 -1.63 -3.99
CA LEU A 6 -10.57 -2.30 -5.14
C LEU A 6 -11.49 -2.25 -6.37
N ASP A 7 -12.79 -2.52 -6.19
CA ASP A 7 -13.80 -2.54 -7.24
C ASP A 7 -14.04 -1.16 -7.88
N GLU A 8 -13.86 -0.09 -7.11
CA GLU A 8 -13.90 1.30 -7.59
C GLU A 8 -12.64 1.72 -8.37
N SER A 9 -11.64 0.85 -8.50
CA SER A 9 -10.44 1.15 -9.29
C SER A 9 -10.67 0.88 -10.78
N HIS A 10 -10.77 1.93 -11.58
CA HIS A 10 -10.92 1.80 -13.04
C HIS A 10 -9.60 1.54 -13.76
N ASP A 11 -8.48 1.97 -13.17
CA ASP A 11 -7.13 1.90 -13.75
C ASP A 11 -6.30 0.70 -13.24
N GLY A 12 -6.96 -0.24 -12.55
CA GLY A 12 -6.33 -1.41 -11.94
C GLY A 12 -5.77 -1.16 -10.54
N CYS A 13 -5.22 -2.20 -9.92
CA CYS A 13 -4.66 -2.13 -8.58
C CYS A 13 -3.35 -2.93 -8.48
N ILE A 14 -2.40 -2.40 -7.71
CA ILE A 14 -1.13 -3.05 -7.40
C ILE A 14 -1.17 -3.53 -5.95
N LEU A 15 -0.90 -4.81 -5.73
CA LEU A 15 -0.54 -5.34 -4.42
C LEU A 15 0.96 -5.19 -4.22
N PHE A 16 1.39 -4.39 -3.25
CA PHE A 16 2.79 -4.17 -2.93
C PHE A 16 3.14 -4.72 -1.55
N SER A 17 4.18 -5.56 -1.47
CA SER A 17 4.67 -6.16 -0.22
C SER A 17 6.11 -6.61 -0.36
N PHE A 18 6.90 -6.50 0.71
CA PHE A 18 8.24 -7.11 0.81
C PHE A 18 8.22 -8.53 1.41
N GLY A 19 7.03 -9.14 1.55
CA GLY A 19 6.86 -10.40 2.24
C GLY A 19 6.81 -10.26 3.76
N SER A 20 6.82 -11.38 4.48
CA SER A 20 6.67 -11.41 5.95
C SER A 20 7.94 -11.08 6.72
N MET A 21 9.11 -11.15 6.08
CA MET A 21 10.40 -11.02 6.76
C MET A 21 10.85 -9.56 6.90
N LEU A 22 10.44 -8.70 5.97
CA LEU A 22 10.84 -7.29 5.93
C LEU A 22 9.67 -6.42 6.34
N LYS A 23 9.87 -5.65 7.41
CA LYS A 23 8.92 -4.64 7.90
C LYS A 23 9.28 -3.30 7.27
N THR A 24 8.55 -2.90 6.23
CA THR A 24 8.82 -1.62 5.55
C THR A 24 8.66 -0.41 6.46
N GLU A 25 7.82 -0.52 7.48
CA GLU A 25 7.59 0.51 8.48
C GLU A 25 8.79 0.72 9.40
N SER A 26 9.80 -0.16 9.39
CA SER A 26 11.06 0.05 10.12
C SER A 26 12.13 0.77 9.30
N PHE A 27 11.86 1.10 8.04
CA PHE A 27 12.80 1.82 7.20
C PHE A 27 12.97 3.28 7.64
N PRO A 28 14.11 3.91 7.32
CA PRO A 28 14.29 5.34 7.54
C PRO A 28 13.14 6.16 6.91
N PRO A 29 12.65 7.22 7.56
CA PRO A 29 11.50 7.99 7.07
C PRO A 29 11.67 8.56 5.66
N ASP A 30 12.89 8.90 5.28
CA ASP A 30 13.30 9.33 3.94
C ASP A 30 13.07 8.24 2.89
N VAL A 31 13.40 6.98 3.21
CA VAL A 31 13.12 5.84 2.33
C VAL A 31 11.60 5.61 2.20
N ILE A 32 10.84 5.74 3.28
CA ILE A 32 9.38 5.61 3.24
C ILE A 32 8.75 6.71 2.37
N LYS A 33 9.27 7.95 2.46
CA LYS A 33 8.82 9.07 1.62
C LYS A 33 9.12 8.84 0.14
N MET A 34 10.24 8.20 -0.20
CA MET A 34 10.51 7.82 -1.59
C MET A 34 9.45 6.84 -2.14
N PHE A 35 8.96 5.91 -1.31
CA PHE A 35 7.83 5.05 -1.70
C PHE A 35 6.55 5.86 -1.90
N TYR A 36 6.25 6.83 -1.03
CA TYR A 36 5.09 7.72 -1.22
C TYR A 36 5.16 8.48 -2.54
N GLU A 37 6.30 9.11 -2.85
CA GLU A 37 6.48 9.81 -4.13
C GLU A 37 6.33 8.87 -5.33
N MET A 38 6.85 7.64 -5.23
CA MET A 38 6.70 6.64 -6.27
C MET A 38 5.24 6.23 -6.46
N PHE A 39 4.50 5.99 -5.37
CA PHE A 39 3.08 5.61 -5.46
C PHE A 39 2.21 6.75 -5.96
N GLU A 40 2.51 8.00 -5.60
CA GLU A 40 1.79 9.17 -6.09
C GLU A 40 1.96 9.34 -7.60
N ARG A 41 3.16 9.09 -8.14
CA ARG A 41 3.44 9.19 -9.59
C ARG A 41 2.69 8.19 -10.45
N ILE A 42 2.28 7.07 -9.89
CA ILE A 42 1.50 6.04 -10.61
C ILE A 42 -0.02 6.21 -10.43
N ALA A 43 -0.46 7.24 -9.69
CA ALA A 43 -1.86 7.62 -9.68
C ALA A 43 -2.35 7.87 -11.12
N PRO A 44 -3.56 7.44 -11.49
CA PRO A 44 -4.66 6.99 -10.61
C PRO A 44 -4.62 5.52 -10.19
N VAL A 45 -3.60 4.73 -10.58
CA VAL A 45 -3.50 3.32 -10.17
C VAL A 45 -3.45 3.22 -8.65
N ARG A 46 -4.33 2.38 -8.09
CA ARG A 46 -4.43 2.17 -6.65
C ARG A 46 -3.37 1.19 -6.16
N VAL A 47 -2.82 1.44 -4.99
CA VAL A 47 -1.78 0.61 -4.36
C VAL A 47 -2.28 0.09 -3.02
N LEU A 48 -2.39 -1.22 -2.90
CA LEU A 48 -2.58 -1.90 -1.63
C LEU A 48 -1.22 -2.27 -1.06
N TRP A 49 -0.75 -1.52 -0.07
CA TRP A 49 0.55 -1.74 0.55
C TRP A 49 0.41 -2.62 1.80
N LYS A 50 0.86 -3.88 1.69
CA LYS A 50 0.90 -4.81 2.82
C LYS A 50 2.12 -4.56 3.70
N ILE A 51 1.89 -4.12 4.93
CA ILE A 51 2.93 -3.77 5.92
C ILE A 51 2.51 -4.26 7.30
N GLY A 52 3.44 -4.52 8.22
CA GLY A 52 3.10 -5.13 9.52
C GLY A 52 2.21 -4.22 10.37
N ASP A 53 2.62 -2.97 10.57
CA ASP A 53 1.84 -2.00 11.33
C ASP A 53 1.71 -0.65 10.58
N PRO A 54 0.54 -0.37 9.99
CA PRO A 54 0.28 0.90 9.32
C PRO A 54 0.35 2.14 10.18
N SER A 55 0.20 2.03 11.50
CA SER A 55 0.27 3.18 12.41
C SER A 55 1.69 3.73 12.57
N LEU A 56 2.70 2.93 12.22
CA LEU A 56 4.12 3.30 12.26
C LEU A 56 4.58 4.07 11.02
N LEU A 57 3.71 4.20 10.00
CA LEU A 57 4.01 4.99 8.82
C LEU A 57 4.08 6.49 9.14
N PRO A 58 5.06 7.23 8.60
CA PRO A 58 5.07 8.68 8.62
C PRO A 58 3.78 9.28 8.03
N PRO A 59 3.37 10.49 8.45
CA PRO A 59 2.26 11.18 7.82
C PRO A 59 2.57 11.48 6.34
N GLY A 60 1.52 11.58 5.52
CA GLY A 60 1.63 11.89 4.08
C GLY A 60 1.49 10.67 3.15
N VAL A 61 0.83 9.60 3.61
CA VAL A 61 0.46 8.48 2.74
C VAL A 61 -0.40 9.02 1.57
N PRO A 62 -0.03 8.74 0.31
CA PRO A 62 -0.78 9.22 -0.86
C PRO A 62 -2.21 8.67 -0.90
N ILE A 63 -3.13 9.43 -1.49
CA ILE A 63 -4.57 9.08 -1.49
C ILE A 63 -4.90 7.80 -2.29
N ASN A 64 -4.08 7.46 -3.27
CA ASN A 64 -4.21 6.22 -4.04
C ASN A 64 -3.60 5.00 -3.32
N VAL A 65 -3.04 5.18 -2.11
CA VAL A 65 -2.40 4.12 -1.34
C VAL A 65 -3.28 3.75 -0.14
N LYS A 66 -3.50 2.45 0.05
CA LYS A 66 -4.10 1.91 1.26
C LYS A 66 -3.14 0.93 1.91
N SER A 67 -2.74 1.22 3.14
CA SER A 67 -1.87 0.36 3.93
C SER A 67 -2.66 -0.58 4.85
N SER A 68 -2.29 -1.86 4.89
CA SER A 68 -2.96 -2.84 5.75
C SER A 68 -2.03 -3.98 6.17
N GLU A 69 -2.16 -4.44 7.42
CA GLU A 69 -1.48 -5.63 7.94
C GLU A 69 -1.99 -6.91 7.29
N TRP A 70 -3.30 -6.97 7.07
CA TRP A 70 -3.96 -8.16 6.61
C TRP A 70 -4.72 -7.88 5.33
N ILE A 71 -4.45 -8.71 4.33
CA ILE A 71 -5.15 -8.68 3.06
C ILE A 71 -5.90 -10.01 2.96
N PRO A 72 -7.22 -9.99 2.73
CA PRO A 72 -7.99 -11.21 2.60
C PRO A 72 -7.41 -12.06 1.49
N GLN A 73 -6.97 -13.26 1.87
CA GLN A 73 -6.42 -14.28 0.98
C GLN A 73 -7.55 -14.98 0.21
N ILE A 74 -8.50 -14.22 -0.32
CA ILE A 74 -9.53 -14.78 -1.22
C ILE A 74 -8.87 -14.88 -2.61
N PRO A 75 -9.00 -16.02 -3.31
CA PRO A 75 -8.17 -16.27 -4.48
C PRO A 75 -8.52 -15.26 -5.56
N VAL A 76 -7.52 -14.44 -5.92
CA VAL A 76 -7.49 -13.70 -7.19
C VAL A 76 -7.21 -14.74 -8.29
N LEU A 77 -8.17 -15.64 -8.52
CA LEU A 77 -8.21 -16.57 -9.65
C LEU A 77 -9.34 -16.14 -10.58
#